data_AF-A0A7W1DS24-F1
#
_entry.id   AF-A0A7W1DS24-F1
#
_cell.length_a   1.000
_cell.length_b   1.000
_cell.length_c   1.000
_cell.angle_alpha   90.00
_cell.angle_beta   90.00
_cell.angle_gamma   90.00
#
_symmetry.space_group_name_H-M   'P 1'
#
loop_
_entity.id
_entity.type
_entity.pdbx_description
1 polymer ?
#
loop_
_entity_poly.entity_id
_entity_poly.type
_entity_poly.pdbx_seq_one_letter_code
_entity_poly.pdbx_strand_id
1 'polypeptide(L)'
;CGIAFDADGILFVGDRSGSILRVGDGKTSVVASIPPSIAAFHLAFGPDGALFVTGPTLNTRDAIYRVSPTGAVEVFYGGFGRPQGMAFDEAGRLYVADAIAGTGGLYRFAADGGEPELLVAAGGLVGLAFSPDGALAVASGDTVYRFNL
;
A
#
# COMPACT_ATOMS: atom_id res chain seq x y z
N CYS A 1 7.82 -0.70 -8.75
CA CYS A 1 8.37 -1.67 -7.80
C CYS A 1 8.24 -1.11 -6.39
N GLY A 2 7.95 -1.96 -5.41
CA GLY A 2 7.78 -1.60 -4.01
C GLY A 2 8.40 -2.68 -3.13
N ILE A 3 8.71 -2.33 -1.89
CA ILE A 3 9.34 -3.25 -0.93
C ILE A 3 8.65 -3.18 0.43
N ALA A 4 8.63 -4.30 1.14
CA ALA A 4 8.22 -4.37 2.54
C ALA A 4 9.00 -5.48 3.25
N PHE A 5 9.18 -5.34 4.56
CA PHE A 5 9.70 -6.40 5.42
C PHE A 5 8.56 -7.00 6.22
N ASP A 6 8.50 -8.32 6.34
CA ASP A 6 7.63 -8.97 7.31
C ASP A 6 8.18 -8.86 8.75
N ALA A 7 7.44 -9.41 9.71
CA ALA A 7 7.83 -9.38 11.12
C ALA A 7 9.13 -10.17 11.43
N ASP A 8 9.50 -11.12 10.57
CA ASP A 8 10.73 -11.91 10.69
C ASP A 8 11.92 -11.23 9.97
N GLY A 9 11.69 -10.06 9.35
CA GLY A 9 12.70 -9.32 8.62
C GLY A 9 12.98 -9.85 7.21
N ILE A 10 12.09 -10.68 6.66
CA ILE A 10 12.18 -11.15 5.28
C ILE A 10 11.66 -10.07 4.33
N LEU A 11 12.43 -9.81 3.27
CA LEU A 11 12.11 -8.81 2.26
C LEU A 11 11.13 -9.36 1.23
N PHE A 12 10.07 -8.60 0.96
CA PHE A 12 9.15 -8.80 -0.15
C PHE A 12 9.29 -7.67 -1.16
N VAL A 13 9.26 -8.02 -2.45
CA VAL A 13 9.43 -7.09 -3.57
C VAL A 13 8.30 -7.27 -4.56
N GLY A 14 7.59 -6.19 -4.89
CA GLY A 14 6.62 -6.16 -5.97
C GLY A 14 7.25 -5.53 -7.21
N ASP A 15 7.01 -6.11 -8.38
CA ASP A 15 7.47 -5.55 -9.66
C ASP A 15 6.31 -5.27 -10.64
N ARG A 16 6.60 -4.50 -11.70
CA ARG A 16 5.57 -4.04 -12.65
C ARG A 16 4.88 -5.14 -13.46
N SER A 17 5.44 -6.34 -13.50
CA SER A 17 4.79 -7.50 -14.12
C SER A 17 3.59 -8.01 -13.31
N GLY A 18 3.40 -7.55 -12.08
CA GLY A 18 2.40 -8.07 -11.16
C GLY A 18 2.96 -9.08 -10.16
N SER A 19 4.23 -9.47 -10.32
CA SER A 19 4.86 -10.47 -9.45
C SER A 19 5.19 -9.91 -8.08
N ILE A 20 4.92 -10.70 -7.05
CA ILE A 20 5.32 -10.45 -5.67
C ILE A 20 6.33 -11.54 -5.29
N LEU A 21 7.54 -11.10 -4.96
CA LEU A 21 8.70 -11.95 -4.72
C LEU A 21 9.05 -11.91 -3.23
N ARG A 22 9.30 -13.08 -2.64
CA ARG A 22 10.01 -13.20 -1.38
C ARG A 22 11.50 -13.28 -1.65
N VAL A 23 12.31 -12.54 -0.90
CA VAL A 23 13.77 -12.51 -1.00
C VAL A 23 14.38 -13.03 0.31
N GLY A 24 15.13 -14.12 0.22
CA GLY A 24 15.78 -14.74 1.38
C GLY A 24 16.93 -15.64 0.95
N ASP A 25 17.97 -15.75 1.77
CA ASP A 25 19.16 -16.57 1.51
C ASP A 25 19.81 -16.31 0.13
N GLY A 26 19.79 -15.06 -0.31
CA GLY A 26 20.32 -14.64 -1.62
C GLY A 26 19.50 -15.13 -2.83
N LYS A 27 18.28 -15.63 -2.61
CA LYS A 27 17.38 -16.15 -3.65
C LYS A 27 16.04 -15.43 -3.63
N THR A 28 15.34 -15.48 -4.77
CA THR A 28 13.99 -14.95 -4.95
C THR A 28 13.02 -16.06 -5.32
N SER A 29 11.82 -16.03 -4.76
CA SER A 29 10.70 -16.91 -5.14
C SER A 29 9.41 -16.10 -5.29
N VAL A 30 8.67 -16.33 -6.37
CA VAL A 30 7.32 -15.75 -6.53
C VAL A 30 6.39 -16.38 -5.50
N VAL A 31 5.69 -15.54 -4.73
CA VAL A 31 4.73 -15.97 -3.70
C VAL A 31 3.28 -15.66 -4.09
N ALA A 32 3.07 -14.67 -4.95
CA ALA A 32 1.77 -14.27 -5.46
C ALA A 32 1.94 -13.43 -6.73
N SER A 33 0.85 -13.28 -7.47
CA SER A 33 0.78 -12.37 -8.61
C SER A 33 -0.55 -11.62 -8.59
N ILE A 34 -0.49 -10.32 -8.90
CA ILE A 34 -1.65 -9.47 -9.19
C ILE A 34 -1.62 -9.07 -10.67
N PRO A 35 -2.66 -8.41 -11.21
CA PRO A 35 -2.58 -7.86 -12.56
C PRO A 35 -1.36 -6.94 -12.75
N PRO A 36 -0.74 -6.95 -13.94
CA PRO A 36 0.39 -6.06 -14.24
C PRO A 36 0.01 -4.59 -14.06
N SER A 37 0.98 -3.78 -13.66
CA SER A 37 0.78 -2.35 -13.44
C SER A 37 1.77 -1.49 -14.21
N ILE A 38 1.30 -0.31 -14.59
CA ILE A 38 2.08 0.67 -15.34
C ILE A 38 2.81 1.67 -14.43
N ALA A 39 2.65 1.55 -13.12
CA ALA A 39 3.08 2.54 -12.13
C ALA A 39 4.02 1.93 -11.05
N ALA A 40 4.23 2.67 -9.95
CA ALA A 40 4.94 2.15 -8.79
C ALA A 40 4.08 1.11 -8.06
N PHE A 41 4.74 0.12 -7.45
CA PHE A 41 4.07 -0.82 -6.56
C PHE A 41 4.25 -0.30 -5.14
N HIS A 42 3.27 -0.53 -4.28
CA HIS A 42 3.45 -0.39 -2.85
C HIS A 42 3.08 -1.68 -2.14
N LEU A 43 3.82 -1.97 -1.08
CA LEU A 43 3.66 -3.15 -0.26
C LEU A 43 3.60 -2.70 1.20
N ALA A 44 2.63 -3.23 1.95
CA ALA A 44 2.54 -3.02 3.40
C ALA A 44 2.03 -4.28 4.06
N PHE A 45 2.69 -4.73 5.14
CA PHE A 45 2.16 -5.82 5.95
C PHE A 45 1.10 -5.29 6.92
N GLY A 46 -0.04 -5.97 6.95
CA GLY A 46 -1.09 -5.76 7.94
C GLY A 46 -0.78 -6.46 9.27
N PRO A 47 -1.53 -6.14 10.33
CA PRO A 47 -1.34 -6.72 11.66
C PRO A 47 -1.60 -8.24 11.73
N ASP A 48 -2.31 -8.79 10.75
CA ASP A 48 -2.59 -10.22 10.61
C ASP A 48 -1.54 -10.98 9.78
N GLY A 49 -0.46 -10.30 9.36
CA GLY A 49 0.60 -10.86 8.52
C GLY A 49 0.22 -10.96 7.03
N ALA A 50 -0.96 -10.50 6.63
CA ALA A 50 -1.30 -10.40 5.21
C ALA A 50 -0.56 -9.23 4.56
N LEU A 51 -0.16 -9.41 3.30
CA LEU A 51 0.52 -8.39 2.52
C LEU A 51 -0.50 -7.63 1.66
N PHE A 52 -0.57 -6.31 1.87
CA PHE A 52 -1.40 -5.41 1.08
C PHE A 52 -0.58 -4.83 -0.06
N VAL A 53 -1.14 -4.85 -1.25
CA VAL A 53 -0.45 -4.49 -2.48
C VAL A 53 -1.27 -3.51 -3.30
N THR A 54 -0.64 -2.41 -3.72
CA THR A 54 -1.16 -1.56 -4.79
C THR A 54 -0.28 -1.66 -6.01
N GLY A 55 -0.94 -1.75 -7.17
CA GLY A 55 -0.31 -1.67 -8.48
C GLY A 55 -1.22 -0.86 -9.40
N PRO A 56 -1.10 0.48 -9.42
CA PRO A 56 -1.99 1.30 -10.22
C PRO A 56 -1.88 1.03 -11.72
N THR A 57 -3.01 1.04 -12.41
CA THR A 57 -3.15 0.75 -13.84
C THR A 57 -3.63 1.99 -14.61
N LEU A 58 -4.26 1.79 -15.77
CA LEU A 58 -5.00 2.85 -16.49
C LEU A 58 -6.50 2.84 -16.16
N ASN A 59 -6.94 1.96 -15.25
CA ASN A 59 -8.33 1.89 -14.83
C ASN A 59 -8.71 3.13 -14.02
N THR A 60 -9.98 3.48 -14.07
CA THR A 60 -10.55 4.57 -13.25
C THR A 60 -10.84 4.13 -11.81
N ARG A 61 -10.76 2.82 -11.55
CA ARG A 61 -11.00 2.15 -10.28
C ARG A 61 -9.99 1.01 -10.09
N ASP A 62 -8.81 1.37 -9.63
CA ASP A 62 -7.77 0.45 -9.22
C ASP A 62 -8.05 -0.17 -7.85
N ALA A 63 -7.48 -1.36 -7.67
CA ALA A 63 -7.65 -2.15 -6.47
C ALA A 63 -6.45 -2.06 -5.52
N ILE A 64 -6.76 -2.22 -4.24
CA ILE A 64 -5.85 -2.74 -3.24
C ILE A 64 -6.07 -4.24 -3.19
N TYR A 65 -5.00 -5.00 -3.33
CA TYR A 65 -5.02 -6.45 -3.17
C TYR A 65 -4.55 -6.82 -1.77
N ARG A 66 -5.14 -7.88 -1.20
CA ARG A 66 -4.66 -8.52 0.01
C ARG A 66 -4.15 -9.91 -0.35
N VAL A 67 -2.96 -10.22 0.12
CA VAL A 67 -2.28 -11.50 -0.11
C VAL A 67 -2.12 -12.19 1.23
N SER A 68 -2.74 -13.35 1.39
CA SER A 68 -2.61 -14.14 2.63
C SER A 68 -1.16 -14.61 2.85
N PRO A 69 -0.79 -15.02 4.07
CA PRO A 69 0.50 -15.66 4.32
C PRO A 69 0.77 -16.91 3.47
N THR A 70 -0.29 -17.53 2.92
CA THR A 70 -0.20 -18.69 2.01
C THR A 70 -0.15 -18.32 0.53
N GLY A 71 -0.15 -17.02 0.20
CA GLY A 71 -0.09 -16.51 -1.18
C GLY A 71 -1.45 -16.39 -1.88
N ALA A 72 -2.56 -16.60 -1.18
CA ALA A 72 -3.89 -16.43 -1.76
C ALA A 72 -4.19 -14.93 -1.95
N VAL A 73 -4.62 -14.55 -3.15
CA VAL A 73 -4.86 -13.15 -3.53
C VAL A 73 -6.36 -12.87 -3.57
N GLU A 74 -6.76 -11.77 -2.95
CA GLU A 74 -8.12 -11.23 -3.03
C GLU A 74 -8.10 -9.71 -3.25
N VAL A 75 -9.21 -9.17 -3.77
CA VAL A 75 -9.42 -7.72 -3.82
C VAL A 75 -9.91 -7.27 -2.45
N PHE A 76 -9.12 -6.44 -1.78
CA PHE A 76 -9.51 -5.82 -0.51
C PHE A 76 -10.46 -4.64 -0.76
N TYR A 77 -10.12 -3.78 -1.71
CA TYR A 77 -10.93 -2.62 -2.07
C TYR A 77 -10.69 -2.23 -3.53
N GLY A 78 -11.72 -1.82 -4.27
CA GLY A 78 -11.67 -1.54 -5.71
C GLY A 78 -12.26 -0.18 -6.10
N GLY A 79 -12.08 0.84 -5.28
CA GLY A 79 -12.70 2.16 -5.45
C GLY A 79 -11.74 3.33 -5.67
N PHE A 80 -10.42 3.13 -5.58
CA PHE A 80 -9.45 4.22 -5.74
C PHE A 80 -9.09 4.42 -7.21
N GLY A 81 -8.79 5.64 -7.62
CA GLY A 81 -8.37 5.84 -9.01
C GLY A 81 -6.87 5.68 -9.23
N ARG A 82 -6.01 5.95 -8.22
CA ARG A 82 -4.57 5.71 -8.31
C ARG A 82 -3.91 5.54 -6.93
N PRO A 83 -4.15 4.42 -6.21
CA PRO A 83 -3.60 4.20 -4.87
C PRO A 83 -2.08 3.95 -4.92
N GLN A 84 -1.26 4.91 -4.47
CA GLN A 84 0.21 4.87 -4.64
C GLN A 84 1.01 4.48 -3.41
N GLY A 85 0.56 4.87 -2.22
CA GLY A 85 1.28 4.64 -0.96
C GLY A 85 0.35 4.07 0.09
N MET A 86 0.87 3.22 0.95
CA MET A 86 0.08 2.61 2.03
C MET A 86 0.91 2.38 3.29
N ALA A 87 0.30 2.52 4.46
CA ALA A 87 0.89 2.06 5.71
C ALA A 87 -0.20 1.70 6.71
N PHE A 88 0.12 0.77 7.61
CA PHE A 88 -0.68 0.48 8.78
C PHE A 88 -0.16 1.27 9.98
N ASP A 89 -1.07 1.73 10.83
CA ASP A 89 -0.71 2.20 12.16
C ASP A 89 -0.76 1.06 13.20
N GLU A 90 -0.36 1.36 14.44
CA GLU A 90 -0.35 0.38 15.54
C GLU A 90 -1.75 -0.13 15.92
N ALA A 91 -2.81 0.62 15.58
CA ALA A 91 -4.20 0.21 15.80
C ALA A 91 -4.73 -0.70 14.66
N GLY A 92 -3.92 -1.00 13.65
CA GLY A 92 -4.31 -1.83 12.51
C GLY A 92 -5.13 -1.10 11.45
N ARG A 93 -5.18 0.23 11.48
CA ARG A 93 -5.88 1.05 10.48
C ARG A 93 -4.99 1.20 9.25
N LEU A 94 -5.54 0.95 8.06
CA LEU A 94 -4.81 1.13 6.79
C LEU A 94 -4.98 2.56 6.28
N TYR A 95 -3.87 3.23 6.03
CA TYR A 95 -3.82 4.53 5.40
C TYR A 95 -3.38 4.39 3.95
N VAL A 96 -4.02 5.13 3.04
CA VAL A 96 -3.79 5.03 1.60
C VAL A 96 -3.67 6.44 1.00
N ALA A 97 -2.58 6.67 0.27
CA ALA A 97 -2.43 7.85 -0.58
C ALA A 97 -3.03 7.54 -1.96
N ASP A 98 -4.18 8.12 -2.28
CA ASP A 98 -4.76 8.08 -3.62
C ASP A 98 -4.29 9.30 -4.43
N ALA A 99 -3.53 9.06 -5.49
CA ALA A 99 -2.76 10.07 -6.18
C ALA A 99 -3.49 10.70 -7.39
N ILE A 100 -4.81 10.54 -7.52
CA ILE A 100 -5.56 11.14 -8.64
C ILE A 100 -5.38 12.67 -8.62
N ALA A 101 -5.08 13.25 -9.78
CA ALA A 101 -4.96 14.70 -9.91
C ALA A 101 -6.32 15.37 -9.64
N GLY A 102 -6.36 16.31 -8.69
CA GLY A 102 -7.54 17.13 -8.39
C GLY A 102 -8.59 16.48 -7.48
N THR A 103 -8.60 15.15 -7.31
CA THR A 103 -9.59 14.44 -6.47
C THR A 103 -8.97 13.41 -5.51
N GLY A 104 -7.63 13.33 -5.47
CA GLY A 104 -6.90 12.43 -4.58
C GLY A 104 -6.89 12.90 -3.13
N GLY A 105 -6.27 12.08 -2.27
CA GLY A 105 -6.16 12.38 -0.86
C GLY A 105 -5.53 11.28 -0.04
N LEU A 106 -5.44 11.55 1.26
CA LEU A 106 -5.12 10.55 2.26
C LEU A 106 -6.42 9.95 2.79
N TYR A 107 -6.56 8.65 2.62
CA TYR A 107 -7.70 7.88 3.08
C TYR A 107 -7.31 6.97 4.23
N ARG A 108 -8.28 6.61 5.07
CA ARG A 108 -8.11 5.66 6.17
C ARG A 108 -9.23 4.64 6.18
N PHE A 109 -8.87 3.37 6.27
CA PHE A 109 -9.78 2.29 6.64
C PHE A 109 -9.74 2.06 8.14
N ALA A 110 -10.89 1.69 8.71
CA ALA A 110 -10.92 1.15 10.06
C ALA A 110 -10.22 -0.23 10.11
N ALA A 111 -9.85 -0.68 11.31
CA ALA A 111 -9.10 -1.93 11.48
C ALA A 111 -9.91 -3.18 11.08
N ASP A 112 -11.24 -3.09 11.14
CA ASP A 112 -12.19 -4.10 10.67
C ASP A 112 -12.55 -3.96 9.18
N GLY A 113 -11.92 -3.01 8.47
CA GLY A 113 -12.13 -2.75 7.05
C GLY A 113 -13.27 -1.76 6.78
N GLY A 114 -14.06 -2.05 5.75
CA GLY A 114 -15.19 -1.21 5.33
C GLY A 114 -14.83 -0.14 4.29
N GLU A 115 -15.67 0.89 4.18
CA GLU A 115 -15.42 2.02 3.29
C GLU A 115 -14.36 2.97 3.90
N PRO A 116 -13.45 3.52 3.08
CA PRO A 116 -12.44 4.43 3.57
C PRO A 116 -13.02 5.82 3.86
N GLU A 117 -12.48 6.46 4.89
CA GLU A 117 -12.72 7.87 5.21
C GLU A 117 -11.64 8.74 4.57
N LEU A 118 -12.03 9.86 3.95
CA LEU A 118 -11.09 10.88 3.49
C LEU A 118 -10.63 11.74 4.67
N LEU A 119 -9.34 11.71 4.98
CA LEU A 119 -8.74 12.52 6.05
C LEU A 119 -8.21 13.85 5.54
N VAL A 120 -7.56 13.84 4.37
CA VAL A 120 -6.93 15.03 3.78
C VAL A 120 -7.18 15.03 2.28
N ALA A 121 -7.87 16.05 1.78
CA ALA A 121 -7.99 16.29 0.34
C ALA A 121 -6.70 16.94 -0.18
N ALA A 122 -5.92 16.21 -0.96
CA ALA A 122 -4.66 16.69 -1.52
C ALA A 122 -4.29 15.91 -2.79
N GLY A 123 -3.82 16.62 -3.81
CA GLY A 123 -3.34 16.01 -5.05
C GLY A 123 -1.89 15.52 -4.94
N GLY A 124 -1.57 14.45 -5.65
CA GLY A 124 -0.18 14.05 -5.89
C GLY A 124 0.56 13.48 -4.68
N LEU A 125 -0.15 12.97 -3.67
CA LEU A 125 0.45 12.17 -2.61
C LEU A 125 0.96 10.85 -3.19
N VAL A 126 2.13 10.40 -2.73
CA VAL A 126 2.86 9.25 -3.32
C VAL A 126 3.11 8.16 -2.30
N GLY A 127 3.67 8.49 -1.15
CA GLY A 127 4.10 7.53 -0.15
C GLY A 127 3.76 8.01 1.25
N LEU A 128 3.61 7.07 2.18
CA LEU A 128 3.42 7.39 3.58
C LEU A 128 4.08 6.34 4.47
N ALA A 129 4.45 6.73 5.69
CA ALA A 129 5.02 5.85 6.70
C ALA A 129 4.76 6.41 8.09
N PHE A 130 4.56 5.53 9.06
CA PHE A 130 4.50 5.90 10.48
C PHE A 130 5.90 5.88 11.10
N SER A 131 6.21 6.90 11.90
CA SER A 131 7.36 6.87 12.80
C SER A 131 7.03 6.11 14.08
N PRO A 132 8.04 5.66 14.85
CA PRO A 132 7.81 4.92 16.10
C PRO A 132 7.06 5.69 17.19
N ASP A 133 6.98 7.01 17.09
CA ASP A 133 6.17 7.87 17.98
C ASP A 133 4.71 8.00 17.51
N GLY A 134 4.31 7.28 16.46
CA GLY A 134 2.97 7.29 15.88
C GLY A 134 2.69 8.45 14.92
N ALA A 135 3.66 9.33 14.65
CA ALA A 135 3.44 10.39 13.68
C ALA A 135 3.42 9.85 12.24
N LEU A 136 2.51 10.38 11.41
CA LEU A 136 2.39 9.99 10.01
C LEU A 136 3.19 10.96 9.14
N ALA A 137 4.18 10.43 8.41
CA ALA A 137 4.82 11.14 7.31
C ALA A 137 4.10 10.82 6.00
N VAL A 138 3.78 11.83 5.20
CA VAL A 138 3.17 11.69 3.87
C VAL A 138 3.95 12.50 2.86
N ALA A 139 4.36 11.90 1.75
CA ALA A 139 5.17 12.54 0.72
C ALA A 139 4.35 12.88 -0.53
N SER A 140 4.57 14.06 -1.09
CA SER A 140 4.26 14.43 -2.47
C SER A 140 5.53 14.42 -3.33
N GLY A 141 5.44 14.88 -4.58
CA GLY A 141 6.61 15.02 -5.46
C GLY A 141 7.68 16.03 -4.98
N ASP A 142 7.33 16.92 -4.05
CA ASP A 142 8.18 18.04 -3.62
C ASP A 142 8.22 18.28 -2.10
N THR A 143 7.31 17.65 -1.34
CA THR A 143 7.10 17.97 0.08
C THR A 143 6.87 16.70 0.87
N VAL A 144 7.38 16.67 2.11
CA VAL A 144 6.98 15.68 3.12
C VAL A 144 6.21 16.40 4.22
N TYR A 145 4.97 15.99 4.42
CA TYR A 145 4.07 16.46 5.46
C TYR A 145 4.19 15.55 6.69
N ARG A 146 4.05 16.11 7.88
CA ARG A 146 3.93 15.35 9.14
C ARG A 146 2.59 15.62 9.79
N PHE A 147 1.88 14.57 10.17
CA PHE A 147 0.62 14.63 10.91
C PHE A 147 0.78 13.95 12.26
N ASN A 148 0.17 14.52 13.30
CA ASN A 148 -0.05 13.82 14.58
C ASN A 148 -1.54 13.46 14.61
N LEU A 149 -1.85 12.17 14.55
CA LEU A 149 -3.21 11.64 14.40
C LEU A 149 -3.73 11.02 15.70
#